data_AF-A0A178X0D3-F1
#
_entry.id   AF-A0A178X0D3-F1
#
_cell.length_a   1.000
_cell.length_b   1.000
_cell.length_c   1.000
_cell.angle_alpha   90.00
_cell.angle_beta   90.00
_cell.angle_gamma   90.00
#
_symmetry.space_group_name_H-M   'P 1'
#
loop_
_entity.id
_entity.type
_entity.pdbx_description
1 polymer ?
#
loop_
_entity_poly.entity_id
_entity_poly.type
_entity_poly.pdbx_seq_one_letter_code
_entity_poly.pdbx_strand_id
1 'polypeptide(L)'
;MAKEPTDDLTLEIMRHLEIDQQWVRHFDPANVDGIAEARTAGRRAGRALKLKVITFQSDPEKREDGKVVVIVAVNQEPPPEDRERMDERTRLILDDIFKDLGTH
;
A
#
# COMPACT_ATOMS: atom_id res chain seq x y z
N MET A 1 -26.38 -0.34 -17.06
CA MET A 1 -25.26 -1.03 -16.39
C MET A 1 -24.21 -1.36 -17.43
N ALA A 2 -23.06 -0.69 -17.38
CA ALA A 2 -21.75 -1.14 -17.85
C ALA A 2 -20.73 -0.16 -17.25
N LYS A 3 -19.86 -0.64 -16.37
CA LYS A 3 -18.84 0.17 -15.70
C LYS A 3 -17.67 0.27 -16.70
N GLU A 4 -17.35 1.50 -17.11
CA GLU A 4 -16.27 1.79 -18.07
C GLU A 4 -14.94 1.15 -17.68
N PRO A 5 -14.08 0.82 -18.67
CA PRO A 5 -12.82 0.13 -18.44
C PRO A 5 -11.99 0.95 -17.46
N THR A 6 -11.69 0.31 -16.34
CA THR A 6 -10.76 0.83 -15.35
C THR A 6 -9.40 0.86 -16.03
N ASP A 7 -8.78 2.04 -16.21
CA ASP A 7 -7.46 2.13 -16.87
C ASP A 7 -6.43 1.21 -16.21
N ASP A 8 -5.43 0.80 -17.00
CA ASP A 8 -4.45 -0.23 -16.64
C ASP A 8 -3.79 0.03 -15.28
N LEU A 9 -3.46 1.29 -14.97
CA LEU A 9 -2.88 1.66 -13.68
C LEU A 9 -3.86 1.41 -12.53
N THR A 10 -5.13 1.72 -12.71
CA THR A 10 -6.14 1.46 -11.68
C THR A 10 -6.34 -0.05 -11.47
N LEU A 11 -6.32 -0.85 -12.53
CA LEU A 11 -6.36 -2.31 -12.44
C LEU A 11 -5.11 -2.88 -11.75
N GLU A 12 -3.93 -2.34 -12.05
CA GLU A 12 -2.68 -2.69 -11.39
C GLU A 12 -2.76 -2.43 -9.89
N ILE A 13 -3.20 -1.23 -9.50
CA ILE A 13 -3.34 -0.86 -8.08
C ILE A 13 -4.39 -1.76 -7.40
N MET A 14 -5.52 -2.03 -8.05
CA MET A 14 -6.55 -2.94 -7.49
C MET A 14 -5.95 -4.30 -7.14
N ARG A 15 -5.20 -4.92 -8.06
CA ARG A 15 -4.57 -6.22 -7.83
C ARG A 15 -3.62 -6.21 -6.62
N HIS A 16 -2.83 -5.15 -6.47
CA HIS A 16 -1.92 -5.03 -5.33
C HIS A 16 -2.67 -4.81 -4.01
N LEU A 17 -3.77 -4.04 -4.01
CA LEU A 17 -4.58 -3.84 -2.81
C LEU A 17 -5.29 -5.12 -2.35
N GLU A 18 -5.67 -6.01 -3.28
CA GLU A 18 -6.28 -7.30 -2.95
C GLU A 18 -5.30 -8.30 -2.34
N ILE A 19 -4.01 -8.23 -2.69
CA ILE A 19 -2.98 -9.20 -2.27
C ILE A 19 -2.15 -8.64 -1.11
N ASP A 20 -1.51 -7.50 -1.33
CA ASP A 20 -0.51 -6.93 -0.43
C ASP A 20 -1.09 -5.80 0.44
N GLN A 21 -2.35 -5.42 0.22
CA GLN A 21 -3.03 -4.29 0.87
C GLN A 21 -2.35 -2.93 0.67
N GLN A 22 -1.35 -2.86 -0.20
CA GLN A 22 -0.68 -1.62 -0.55
C GLN A 22 -0.08 -1.68 -1.95
N TRP A 23 0.01 -0.53 -2.58
CA TRP A 23 0.76 -0.30 -3.80
C TRP A 23 1.72 0.85 -3.57
N VAL A 24 2.97 0.67 -4.02
CA VAL A 24 4.05 1.65 -3.81
C VAL A 24 4.79 1.86 -5.13
N ARG A 25 4.99 3.12 -5.50
CA ARG A 25 5.82 3.47 -6.67
C ARG A 25 6.67 4.70 -6.40
N HIS A 26 7.87 4.68 -6.96
CA HIS A 26 8.80 5.80 -6.94
C HIS A 26 8.67 6.58 -8.25
N PHE A 27 8.63 7.91 -8.14
CA PHE A 27 8.54 8.83 -9.25
C PHE A 27 9.74 9.79 -9.21
N ASP A 28 10.15 10.22 -10.40
CA ASP A 28 10.92 11.45 -10.53
C ASP A 28 10.07 12.62 -9.99
N PRO A 29 10.61 13.52 -9.13
CA PRO A 29 9.86 14.66 -8.62
C PRO A 29 9.27 15.58 -9.68
N ALA A 30 9.90 15.64 -10.86
CA ALA A 30 9.41 16.44 -11.99
C ALA A 30 8.19 15.79 -12.68
N ASN A 31 7.92 14.50 -12.44
CA ASN A 31 6.76 13.80 -12.99
C ASN A 31 5.49 14.05 -12.15
N VAL A 32 5.08 15.31 -12.10
CA VAL A 32 3.92 15.76 -11.32
C VAL A 32 2.63 15.10 -11.82
N ASP A 33 2.49 14.93 -13.13
CA ASP A 33 1.32 14.30 -13.74
C ASP A 33 1.20 12.82 -13.35
N GLY A 34 2.28 12.06 -13.42
CA GLY A 34 2.29 10.66 -13.01
C GLY A 34 2.00 10.47 -11.51
N ILE A 35 2.50 11.38 -10.66
CA ILE A 35 2.17 11.39 -9.22
C ILE A 35 0.68 11.66 -9.01
N ALA A 36 0.12 12.68 -9.67
CA ALA A 36 -1.29 13.03 -9.56
C ALA A 36 -2.21 11.92 -10.11
N GLU A 37 -1.81 11.29 -11.21
CA GLU A 37 -2.50 10.16 -11.82
C GLU A 37 -2.50 8.96 -10.89
N ALA A 38 -1.36 8.56 -10.32
CA ALA A 38 -1.25 7.46 -9.37
C ALA A 38 -2.16 7.66 -8.15
N ARG A 39 -2.19 8.87 -7.59
CA ARG A 39 -3.09 9.20 -6.47
C ARG A 39 -4.57 9.09 -6.87
N THR A 40 -4.90 9.49 -8.09
CA THR A 40 -6.27 9.46 -8.61
C THR A 40 -6.71 8.03 -8.94
N ALA A 41 -5.86 7.24 -9.58
CA ALA A 41 -6.04 5.82 -9.83
C ALA A 41 -6.20 5.06 -8.50
N GLY A 42 -5.40 5.37 -7.48
CA GLY A 42 -5.55 4.78 -6.14
C GLY A 42 -6.92 5.00 -5.51
N ARG A 43 -7.46 6.24 -5.59
CA ARG A 43 -8.83 6.53 -5.12
C ARG A 43 -9.89 5.78 -5.92
N ARG A 44 -9.70 5.65 -7.23
CA ARG A 44 -10.61 4.90 -8.11
C ARG A 44 -10.57 3.40 -7.81
N ALA A 45 -9.39 2.84 -7.58
CA ALA A 45 -9.19 1.44 -7.17
C ALA A 45 -9.90 1.14 -5.84
N GLY A 46 -9.67 1.97 -4.81
CA GLY A 46 -10.35 1.82 -3.51
C GLY A 46 -11.87 1.85 -3.65
N ARG A 47 -12.42 2.81 -4.43
CA ARG A 47 -13.87 2.86 -4.72
C ARG A 47 -14.36 1.63 -5.48
N ALA A 48 -13.57 1.11 -6.42
CA ALA A 48 -13.95 -0.05 -7.21
C ALA A 48 -14.03 -1.33 -6.36
N LEU A 49 -13.09 -1.49 -5.42
CA LEU A 49 -13.00 -2.62 -4.49
C LEU A 49 -13.85 -2.45 -3.22
N LYS A 50 -14.48 -1.29 -3.03
CA LYS A 50 -15.19 -0.91 -1.79
C LYS A 50 -14.29 -0.96 -0.54
N LEU A 51 -13.00 -0.67 -0.72
CA LEU A 51 -12.02 -0.57 0.35
C LEU A 51 -11.85 0.89 0.79
N LYS A 52 -11.66 1.11 2.09
CA LYS A 52 -11.15 2.39 2.60
C LYS A 52 -9.65 2.42 2.32
N VAL A 53 -9.20 3.37 1.50
CA VAL A 53 -7.78 3.53 1.16
C VAL A 53 -7.27 4.90 1.59
N ILE A 54 -6.01 4.96 2.00
CA ILE A 54 -5.25 6.19 2.19
C ILE A 54 -4.23 6.32 1.08
N THR A 55 -3.88 7.56 0.75
CA THR A 55 -2.82 7.85 -0.21
C THR A 55 -1.81 8.78 0.45
N PHE A 56 -0.56 8.35 0.47
CA PHE A 56 0.57 9.11 0.97
C PHE A 56 1.52 9.46 -0.17
N GLN A 57 2.12 10.64 -0.08
CA GLN A 57 3.16 11.12 -0.99
C GLN A 57 4.32 11.61 -0.13
N SER A 58 5.52 11.09 -0.36
CA SER A 58 6.70 11.56 0.36
C SER A 58 7.18 12.92 -0.14
N ASP A 59 7.90 13.61 0.73
CA ASP A 59 8.65 14.81 0.41
C ASP A 59 10.03 14.40 -0.14
N PRO A 60 10.36 14.70 -1.42
CA PRO A 60 11.62 14.27 -2.02
C PRO A 60 12.84 14.96 -1.40
N GLU A 61 12.70 16.17 -0.86
CA GLU A 61 13.81 16.90 -0.23
C GLU A 61 14.26 16.27 1.09
N LYS A 62 13.39 15.46 1.70
CA LYS A 62 13.67 14.73 2.95
C LYS A 62 14.13 13.31 2.72
N ARG A 63 14.34 12.90 1.46
CA ARG A 63 14.76 11.55 1.09
C ARG A 63 16.15 11.55 0.46
N GLU A 64 16.95 10.55 0.83
CA GLU A 64 18.30 10.35 0.29
C GLU A 64 18.31 10.04 -1.21
N ASP A 65 17.25 9.41 -1.72
CA ASP A 65 17.12 9.08 -3.14
C ASP A 65 16.56 10.23 -3.99
N GLY A 66 16.15 11.34 -3.36
CA GLY A 66 15.55 12.50 -4.03
C GLY A 66 14.26 12.20 -4.79
N LYS A 67 13.62 11.04 -4.60
CA LYS A 67 12.42 10.62 -5.35
C LYS A 67 11.15 10.90 -4.57
N VAL A 68 10.03 11.00 -5.30
CA VAL A 68 8.70 11.01 -4.68
C VAL A 68 8.18 9.58 -4.62
N VAL A 69 7.87 9.10 -3.42
CA VAL A 69 7.19 7.83 -3.20
C VAL A 69 5.70 8.09 -3.03
N VAL A 70 4.89 7.46 -3.86
CA VAL A 70 3.44 7.41 -3.69
C VAL A 70 3.07 6.05 -3.14
N ILE A 71 2.32 6.05 -2.04
CA ILE A 71 1.77 4.85 -1.41
C ILE A 71 0.24 4.95 -1.48
N VAL A 72 -0.41 3.91 -1.97
CA VAL A 72 -1.85 3.70 -1.82
C VAL A 72 -2.01 2.48 -0.94
N ALA A 73 -2.60 2.63 0.24
CA ALA A 73 -2.72 1.54 1.21
C ALA A 73 -4.15 1.41 1.72
N VAL A 74 -4.56 0.17 2.01
CA VAL A 74 -5.83 -0.12 2.67
C VAL A 74 -5.76 0.39 4.11
N ASN A 75 -6.79 1.12 4.52
CA ASN A 75 -6.95 1.67 5.88
C ASN A 75 -8.32 1.26 6.44
N GLN A 76 -8.46 -0.02 6.69
CA GLN A 76 -9.59 -0.61 7.39
C GLN A 76 -9.12 -1.82 8.19
N GLU A 77 -9.90 -2.20 9.20
CA GLU A 77 -9.63 -3.41 9.97
C GLU A 77 -9.59 -4.63 9.05
N PRO A 78 -8.57 -5.50 9.16
CA PRO A 78 -8.55 -6.79 8.48
C PRO A 78 -9.77 -7.63 8.90
N PRO A 79 -10.23 -8.56 8.05
CA PRO A 79 -11.17 -9.59 8.46
C PRO A 79 -10.68 -10.31 9.74
N PRO A 80 -11.58 -10.80 10.61
CA PRO A 80 -11.19 -11.50 11.85
C PRO A 80 -10.19 -12.64 11.62
N GLU A 81 -10.37 -13.44 10.56
CA GLU A 81 -9.48 -14.54 10.18
C GLU A 81 -8.06 -14.06 9.85
N ASP A 82 -7.94 -12.94 9.13
CA ASP A 82 -6.64 -12.35 8.79
C ASP A 82 -5.98 -11.74 10.04
N ARG A 83 -6.77 -11.15 10.95
CA ARG A 83 -6.29 -10.60 12.20
C ARG A 83 -5.67 -11.68 13.10
N GLU A 84 -6.35 -12.81 13.27
CA GLU A 84 -5.84 -13.94 14.04
C GLU A 84 -4.52 -14.47 13.46
N ARG A 85 -4.44 -14.60 12.13
CA ARG A 85 -3.21 -15.01 11.45
C ARG A 85 -2.08 -14.00 11.62
N MET A 86 -2.38 -12.70 11.60
CA MET A 86 -1.40 -11.64 11.83
C MET A 86 -0.90 -11.63 13.27
N ASP A 87 -1.78 -11.84 14.25
CA ASP A 87 -1.43 -11.92 15.68
C ASP A 87 -0.53 -13.13 15.95
N GLU A 88 -0.86 -14.30 15.38
CA GLU A 88 -0.03 -15.51 15.47
C GLU A 88 1.36 -15.28 14.88
N ARG A 89 1.46 -14.70 13.67
CA ARG A 89 2.74 -14.38 13.05
C ARG A 89 3.55 -13.36 13.84
N THR A 90 2.90 -12.33 14.38
CA THR A 90 3.55 -11.31 15.20
C THR A 90 4.17 -11.96 16.44
N ARG A 91 3.45 -12.88 17.09
CA ARG A 91 3.96 -13.64 18.23
C ARG A 91 5.18 -14.48 17.85
N LEU A 92 5.14 -15.18 16.72
CA LEU A 92 6.28 -15.99 16.26
C LEU A 92 7.53 -15.14 15.98
N ILE A 93 7.37 -13.96 15.36
CA ILE A 93 8.48 -13.04 15.10
C ILE A 93 9.06 -12.51 16.41
N LEU A 94 8.22 -12.14 17.37
CA LEU A 94 8.68 -11.69 18.69
C LEU A 94 9.43 -12.81 19.43
N ASP A 95 8.90 -14.03 19.42
CA ASP A 95 9.55 -15.19 20.04
C ASP A 95 10.92 -15.49 19.41
N ASP A 96 11.07 -15.30 18.10
CA ASP A 96 12.35 -15.46 17.39
C ASP A 96 13.35 -14.38 17.81
N ILE A 97 12.94 -13.11 17.81
CA ILE A 97 13.77 -11.98 18.25
C ILE A 97 14.21 -12.15 19.71
N PHE A 98 13.32 -12.56 20.61
CA PHE A 98 13.66 -12.75 22.02
C PHE A 98 14.60 -13.95 22.26
N LYS A 99 14.54 -15.00 21.43
CA LYS A 99 15.53 -16.09 21.47
C LYS A 99 16.90 -15.63 21.03
N ASP A 100 16.98 -14.83 19.97
CA ASP A 100 18.24 -14.26 19.48
C ASP A 100 18.85 -13.24 20.47
N LEU A 101 18.03 -12.44 21.15
CA LEU A 101 18.50 -11.53 22.21
C LEU A 101 18.89 -12.24 23.52
N GLY A 102 18.33 -13.41 23.79
CA GLY A 102 18.62 -14.21 25.00
C GLY A 102 19.86 -15.11 24.89
N THR A 103 20.50 -15.17 23.73
CA THR A 103 21.68 -16.02 23.46
C THR A 103 23.02 -15.26 23.37
N HIS A 104 23.06 -14.02 23.90
CA HIS A 104 24.28 -13.25 24.13
C HIS A 104 24.59 -13.02 25.61
#